data_AF-A0A972DAH6-F1
#
_entry.id   AF-A0A972DAH6-F1
#
_cell.length_a   1.000
_cell.length_b   1.000
_cell.length_c   1.000
_cell.angle_alpha   90.00
_cell.angle_beta   90.00
_cell.angle_gamma   90.00
#
_symmetry.space_group_name_H-M   'P 1'
#
loop_
_entity.id
_entity.type
_entity.pdbx_description
1 polymer ?
#
loop_
_entity_poly.entity_id
_entity_poly.type
_entity_poly.pdbx_seq_one_letter_code
_entity_poly.pdbx_strand_id
1 'polypeptide(L)'
;MKSVPTERRQRRSQESAIALRYQLEHSREKGRLKALVVTDESGLLVASVGAEKVCEELGAMAPVFGRTFTAPSDLPTLEGGEIAIRTLRACGESFYLAALGGGVARDAILESTRAGVSRILSAN
;
A
#
# COMPACT_ATOMS: atom_id res chain seq x y z
N MET A 1 8.08 7.00 38.11
CA MET A 1 7.04 7.64 37.29
C MET A 1 7.02 6.92 35.94
N LYS A 2 6.06 6.01 35.69
CA LYS A 2 5.97 5.29 34.42
C LYS A 2 5.43 6.25 33.37
N SER A 3 6.18 6.51 32.31
CA SER A 3 5.71 7.31 31.17
C SER A 3 4.52 6.58 30.53
N VAL A 4 3.36 7.22 30.55
CA VAL A 4 2.21 6.80 29.73
C VAL A 4 2.67 6.90 28.28
N PRO A 5 2.71 5.80 27.50
CA PRO A 5 3.11 5.89 26.10
C PRO A 5 2.11 6.81 25.39
N THR A 6 2.59 7.94 24.89
CA THR A 6 1.76 8.86 24.13
C THR A 6 1.24 8.12 22.90
N GLU A 7 -0.08 7.90 22.84
CA GLU A 7 -0.75 7.21 21.74
C GLU A 7 -0.57 8.04 20.46
N ARG A 8 0.44 7.71 19.65
CA ARG A 8 0.73 8.43 18.39
C ARG A 8 -0.28 8.11 17.27
N ARG A 9 -1.03 7.02 17.39
CA ARG A 9 -1.97 6.54 16.36
C ARG A 9 -3.36 7.11 16.64
N GLN A 10 -3.78 8.07 15.82
CA GLN A 10 -5.08 8.73 15.97
C GLN A 10 -6.26 7.85 15.54
N ARG A 11 -6.02 6.80 14.74
CA ARG A 11 -7.02 5.83 14.31
C ARG A 11 -6.48 4.41 14.48
N ARG A 12 -7.22 3.56 15.20
CA ARG A 12 -6.91 2.14 15.46
C ARG A 12 -8.18 1.31 15.29
N SER A 13 -8.05 0.11 14.74
CA SER A 13 -9.11 -0.90 14.68
C SER A 13 -8.51 -2.27 14.96
N GLN A 14 -9.31 -3.16 15.56
CA GLN A 14 -8.98 -4.59 15.72
C GLN A 14 -9.33 -5.38 14.45
N GLU A 15 -10.14 -4.80 13.56
CA GLU A 15 -10.44 -5.40 12.25
C GLU A 15 -9.33 -5.05 11.25
N SER A 16 -8.64 -6.07 10.75
CA SER A 16 -7.46 -5.89 9.88
C SER A 16 -7.75 -5.13 8.60
N ALA A 17 -8.92 -5.32 7.97
CA ALA A 17 -9.29 -4.55 6.78
C ALA A 17 -9.34 -3.03 7.06
N ILE A 18 -9.95 -2.64 8.19
CA ILE A 18 -10.02 -1.23 8.62
C ILE A 18 -8.62 -0.71 9.00
N ALA A 19 -7.85 -1.50 9.74
CA ALA A 19 -6.50 -1.13 10.16
C ALA A 19 -5.56 -0.92 8.96
N LEU A 20 -5.65 -1.79 7.94
CA LEU A 20 -4.94 -1.64 6.68
C LEU A 20 -5.36 -0.36 5.97
N ARG A 21 -6.67 -0.10 5.82
CA ARG A 21 -7.15 1.14 5.19
C ARG A 21 -6.59 2.39 5.88
N TYR A 22 -6.62 2.46 7.20
CA TYR A 22 -6.03 3.60 7.95
C TYR A 22 -4.52 3.73 7.74
N GLN A 23 -3.80 2.60 7.71
CA GLN A 23 -2.37 2.59 7.42
C GLN A 23 -2.10 3.14 6.01
N LEU A 24 -2.91 2.76 5.01
CA LEU A 24 -2.75 3.23 3.63
C LEU A 24 -3.16 4.70 3.47
N GLU A 25 -4.25 5.15 4.09
CA GLU A 25 -4.70 6.55 4.08
C GLU A 25 -3.59 7.48 4.59
N HIS A 26 -3.02 7.14 5.75
CA HIS A 26 -1.92 7.91 6.34
C HIS A 26 -0.70 7.99 5.41
N SER A 27 -0.33 6.86 4.81
CA SER A 27 0.82 6.81 3.90
C SER A 27 0.58 7.54 2.59
N ARG A 28 -0.64 7.47 2.04
CA ARG A 28 -1.04 8.21 0.84
C ARG A 28 -0.93 9.70 1.06
N GLU A 29 -1.46 10.21 2.17
CA GLU A 29 -1.38 11.63 2.53
C GLU A 29 0.06 12.08 2.73
N LYS A 30 0.83 11.35 3.55
CA LYS A 30 2.23 11.66 3.85
C LYS A 30 3.12 11.66 2.60
N GLY A 31 2.86 10.74 1.67
CA GLY A 31 3.63 10.60 0.43
C GLY A 31 3.10 11.37 -0.76
N ARG A 32 1.95 12.06 -0.61
CA ARG A 32 1.22 12.67 -1.72
C ARG A 32 1.03 11.69 -2.88
N LEU A 33 0.71 10.44 -2.55
CA LEU A 33 0.49 9.38 -3.53
C LEU A 33 -0.88 9.56 -4.18
N LYS A 34 -1.01 9.24 -5.47
CA LYS A 34 -2.31 9.25 -6.16
C LYS A 34 -3.16 8.09 -5.67
N ALA A 35 -2.58 6.89 -5.64
CA ALA A 35 -3.19 5.67 -5.13
C ALA A 35 -2.14 4.79 -4.42
N LEU A 36 -2.62 3.94 -3.52
CA LEU A 36 -1.83 2.95 -2.80
C LEU A 36 -2.70 1.72 -2.54
N VAL A 37 -2.20 0.54 -2.85
CA VAL A 37 -2.93 -0.73 -2.72
C VAL A 37 -2.09 -1.81 -2.07
N VAL A 38 -2.76 -2.72 -1.37
CA VAL A 38 -2.23 -4.03 -0.99
C VAL A 38 -3.06 -5.08 -1.72
N THR A 39 -2.39 -5.96 -2.44
CA THR A 39 -3.01 -7.06 -3.19
C THR A 39 -2.32 -8.38 -2.88
N ASP A 40 -3.05 -9.47 -3.03
CA ASP A 40 -2.48 -10.82 -3.04
C ASP A 40 -1.80 -11.15 -4.40
N GLU A 41 -1.37 -12.40 -4.56
CA GLU A 41 -0.72 -12.91 -5.78
C GLU A 41 -1.63 -13.00 -7.00
N SER A 42 -2.96 -13.04 -6.81
CA SER A 42 -3.94 -13.07 -7.89
C SER A 42 -4.29 -11.68 -8.44
N GLY A 43 -3.88 -10.62 -7.74
CA GLY A 43 -4.26 -9.24 -8.07
C GLY A 43 -5.52 -8.77 -7.35
N LEU A 44 -6.04 -9.56 -6.38
CA LEU A 44 -7.21 -9.18 -5.59
C LEU A 44 -6.85 -8.16 -4.51
N LEU A 45 -7.59 -7.06 -4.47
CA LEU A 45 -7.39 -5.99 -3.50
C LEU A 45 -7.75 -6.45 -2.07
N VAL A 46 -6.75 -6.45 -1.20
CA VAL A 46 -6.91 -6.65 0.25
C VAL A 46 -7.25 -5.31 0.93
N ALA A 47 -6.61 -4.23 0.49
CA ALA A 47 -6.89 -2.88 0.92
C ALA A 47 -6.44 -1.87 -0.14
N SER A 48 -7.14 -0.75 -0.27
CA SER A 48 -6.84 0.26 -1.27
C SER A 48 -7.24 1.66 -0.81
N VAL A 49 -6.53 2.68 -1.33
CA VAL A 49 -6.88 4.10 -1.21
C VAL A 49 -6.55 4.80 -2.52
N GLY A 50 -7.48 5.59 -3.04
CA GLY A 50 -7.37 6.23 -4.35
C GLY A 50 -8.68 6.15 -5.13
N ALA A 51 -8.64 6.53 -6.40
CA ALA A 51 -9.78 6.31 -7.30
C ALA A 51 -9.93 4.81 -7.59
N GLU A 52 -11.15 4.29 -7.52
CA GLU A 52 -11.46 2.85 -7.64
C GLU A 52 -10.78 2.18 -8.82
N LYS A 53 -11.02 2.67 -10.05
CA LYS A 53 -10.42 2.14 -11.28
C LYS A 53 -8.88 2.13 -11.26
N VAL A 54 -8.27 3.15 -10.64
CA VAL A 54 -6.81 3.21 -10.49
C VAL A 54 -6.34 2.08 -9.58
N CYS A 55 -7.04 1.86 -8.47
CA CYS A 55 -6.69 0.83 -7.51
C CYS A 55 -6.87 -0.58 -8.10
N GLU A 56 -7.95 -0.81 -8.84
CA GLU A 56 -8.20 -2.09 -9.52
C GLU A 56 -7.09 -2.42 -10.53
N GLU A 57 -6.77 -1.49 -11.43
CA GLU A 57 -5.72 -1.70 -12.43
C GLU A 57 -4.34 -1.84 -11.76
N LEU A 58 -4.03 -1.01 -10.76
CA LEU A 58 -2.77 -1.09 -10.02
C LEU A 58 -2.62 -2.41 -9.26
N GLY A 59 -3.71 -2.92 -8.66
CA GLY A 59 -3.76 -4.20 -7.96
C GLY A 59 -3.53 -5.37 -8.91
N ALA A 60 -4.22 -5.38 -10.05
CA ALA A 60 -4.08 -6.43 -11.05
C ALA A 60 -2.63 -6.51 -11.62
N MET A 61 -1.98 -5.37 -11.82
CA MET A 61 -0.65 -5.33 -12.42
C MET A 61 0.48 -5.57 -11.42
N ALA A 62 0.27 -5.33 -10.12
CA ALA A 62 1.34 -5.40 -9.13
C ALA A 62 2.02 -6.78 -9.04
N PRO A 63 1.30 -7.92 -9.02
CA PRO A 63 1.91 -9.25 -9.02
C PRO A 63 2.68 -9.56 -10.31
N VAL A 64 2.20 -9.05 -11.45
CA VAL A 64 2.81 -9.30 -12.78
C VAL A 64 4.22 -8.71 -12.87
N PHE A 65 4.41 -7.48 -12.37
CA PHE A 65 5.71 -6.82 -12.44
C PHE A 65 6.60 -7.10 -11.23
N GLY A 66 6.03 -7.11 -10.02
CA GLY A 66 6.74 -7.37 -8.76
C GLY A 66 7.84 -6.35 -8.38
N ARG A 67 8.04 -5.29 -9.17
CA ARG A 67 9.06 -4.25 -8.95
C ARG A 67 8.61 -2.90 -9.50
N THR A 68 9.28 -1.82 -9.09
CA THR A 68 9.05 -0.47 -9.62
C THR A 68 9.19 -0.44 -11.14
N PHE A 69 8.26 0.22 -11.83
CA PHE A 69 8.27 0.41 -13.28
C PHE A 69 7.49 1.67 -13.65
N THR A 70 7.69 2.16 -14.87
CA THR A 70 6.85 3.20 -15.46
C THR A 70 5.71 2.53 -16.22
N ALA A 71 4.47 2.93 -15.95
CA ALA A 71 3.31 2.37 -16.62
C ALA A 71 3.42 2.57 -18.15
N PRO A 72 3.23 1.51 -18.95
CA PRO A 72 2.97 1.64 -20.38
C PRO A 72 1.82 2.63 -20.67
N SER A 73 1.87 3.29 -21.82
CA SER A 73 0.87 4.31 -22.20
C SER A 73 -0.50 3.73 -22.54
N ASP A 74 -0.57 2.43 -22.82
CA ASP A 74 -1.80 1.69 -23.10
C ASP A 74 -2.57 1.25 -21.83
N LEU A 75 -2.06 1.58 -20.63
CA LEU A 75 -2.78 1.43 -19.36
C LEU A 75 -3.53 2.72 -19.01
N PRO A 76 -4.82 2.86 -19.34
CA PRO A 76 -5.51 4.16 -19.36
C PRO A 76 -5.61 4.84 -17.99
N THR A 77 -5.68 4.08 -16.88
CA THR A 77 -5.80 4.70 -15.54
C THR A 77 -4.44 4.96 -14.88
N LEU A 78 -3.38 4.31 -15.40
CA LEU A 78 -2.01 4.41 -14.92
C LEU A 78 -1.08 5.19 -15.86
N GLU A 79 -1.60 5.64 -17.02
CA GLU A 79 -0.84 6.22 -18.13
C GLU A 79 0.23 7.22 -17.70
N GLY A 80 1.48 6.96 -18.09
CA GLY A 80 2.64 7.81 -17.80
C GLY A 80 3.01 7.93 -16.32
N GLY A 81 2.34 7.18 -15.45
CA GLY A 81 2.57 7.21 -14.02
C GLY A 81 3.76 6.35 -13.59
N GLU A 82 4.55 6.87 -12.65
CA GLU A 82 5.53 6.05 -11.96
C GLU A 82 4.86 5.15 -10.93
N ILE A 83 5.11 3.85 -11.05
CA ILE A 83 4.58 2.83 -10.15
C ILE A 83 5.72 2.24 -9.33
N ALA A 84 5.57 2.25 -8.01
CA ALA A 84 6.51 1.60 -7.11
C ALA A 84 5.84 0.41 -6.42
N ILE A 85 6.48 -0.76 -6.51
CA ILE A 85 5.98 -2.02 -5.93
C ILE A 85 6.96 -2.51 -4.88
N ARG A 86 6.43 -3.01 -3.76
CA ARG A 86 7.16 -3.74 -2.72
C ARG A 86 6.46 -5.04 -2.42
N THR A 87 7.18 -6.15 -2.51
CA THR A 87 6.69 -7.44 -2.06
C THR A 87 6.82 -7.57 -0.55
N LEU A 88 5.86 -8.23 0.08
CA LEU A 88 5.93 -8.67 1.46
C LEU A 88 5.33 -10.07 1.60
N ARG A 89 5.68 -10.76 2.69
CA ARG A 89 5.06 -12.03 3.07
C ARG A 89 4.40 -11.92 4.43
N ALA A 90 3.24 -12.54 4.58
CA ALA A 90 2.53 -12.66 5.84
C ALA A 90 1.77 -13.99 5.83
N CYS A 91 1.79 -14.73 6.95
CA CYS A 91 1.07 -16.00 7.10
C CYS A 91 1.34 -17.05 5.99
N GLY A 92 2.53 -17.04 5.40
CA GLY A 92 2.90 -17.94 4.29
C GLY A 92 2.48 -17.46 2.89
N GLU A 93 1.67 -16.41 2.81
CA GLU A 93 1.18 -15.82 1.57
C GLU A 93 2.05 -14.63 1.12
N SER A 94 2.04 -14.35 -0.18
CA SER A 94 2.74 -13.21 -0.79
C SER A 94 1.76 -12.09 -1.09
N PHE A 95 2.12 -10.88 -0.70
CA PHE A 95 1.36 -9.67 -0.98
C PHE A 95 2.25 -8.62 -1.65
N TYR A 96 1.60 -7.70 -2.35
CA TYR A 96 2.25 -6.61 -3.06
C TYR A 96 1.67 -5.29 -2.57
N LEU A 97 2.54 -4.41 -2.09
CA LEU A 97 2.24 -3.01 -1.81
C LEU A 97 2.63 -2.19 -3.04
N ALA A 98 1.65 -1.61 -3.73
CA ALA A 98 1.87 -0.85 -4.95
C ALA A 98 1.35 0.59 -4.82
N ALA A 99 2.15 1.55 -5.26
CA ALA A 99 1.80 2.97 -5.26
C ALA A 99 1.91 3.58 -6.64
N LEU A 100 1.02 4.53 -6.92
CA LEU A 100 1.07 5.39 -8.11
C LEU A 100 1.48 6.82 -7.72
N GLY A 101 2.48 7.36 -8.42
CA GLY A 101 2.99 8.71 -8.21
C GLY A 101 3.85 8.83 -6.96
N GLY A 102 3.77 9.99 -6.31
CA GLY A 102 4.60 10.34 -5.15
C GLY A 102 5.79 11.24 -5.50
N GLY A 103 6.60 11.57 -4.50
CA GLY A 103 7.80 12.38 -4.66
C GLY A 103 9.05 11.71 -4.09
N VAL A 104 10.09 12.50 -3.83
CA VAL A 104 11.41 12.00 -3.38
C VAL A 104 11.39 11.10 -2.13
N ALA A 105 10.38 11.25 -1.28
CA ALA A 105 10.23 10.45 -0.05
C ALA A 105 9.46 9.13 -0.25
N ARG A 106 8.97 8.83 -1.46
CA ARG A 106 8.10 7.68 -1.76
C ARG A 106 8.65 6.37 -1.22
N ASP A 107 9.92 6.08 -1.49
CA ASP A 107 10.51 4.79 -1.12
C ASP A 107 10.60 4.60 0.39
N ALA A 108 10.97 5.65 1.13
CA ALA A 108 11.01 5.61 2.60
C ALA A 108 9.60 5.42 3.20
N ILE A 109 8.59 6.07 2.61
CA ILE A 109 7.19 5.91 3.02
C ILE A 109 6.70 4.50 2.71
N LEU A 110 6.99 3.96 1.53
CA LEU A 110 6.61 2.61 1.15
C LEU A 110 7.24 1.57 2.07
N GLU A 111 8.51 1.74 2.44
CA GLU A 111 9.17 0.79 3.34
C GLU A 111 8.56 0.83 4.76
N SER A 112 8.29 2.02 5.28
CA SER A 112 7.58 2.18 6.56
C SER A 112 6.17 1.57 6.50
N THR A 113 5.47 1.77 5.38
CA THR A 113 4.12 1.24 5.15
C THR A 113 4.13 -0.28 5.04
N ARG A 114 5.09 -0.85 4.32
CA ARG A 114 5.29 -2.31 4.17
C ARG A 114 5.45 -2.98 5.52
N ALA A 115 6.27 -2.40 6.40
CA ALA A 115 6.41 -2.88 7.78
C ALA A 115 5.12 -2.73 8.59
N GLY A 116 4.33 -1.67 8.35
CA GLY A 116 2.98 -1.47 8.88
C GLY A 116 2.01 -2.58 8.50
N VAL A 117 1.85 -2.78 7.19
CA VAL A 117 0.97 -3.79 6.58
C VAL A 117 1.35 -5.20 7.04
N SER A 118 2.63 -5.56 7.01
CA SER A 118 3.09 -6.87 7.47
C SER A 118 2.73 -7.14 8.93
N ARG A 119 2.84 -6.13 9.82
CA ARG A 119 2.42 -6.27 11.22
C ARG A 119 0.91 -6.45 11.40
N ILE A 120 0.10 -5.84 10.53
CA ILE A 120 -1.37 -5.97 10.60
C ILE A 120 -1.80 -7.34 10.07
N LEU A 121 -1.25 -7.78 8.95
CA LEU A 121 -1.58 -9.08 8.35
C LEU A 121 -1.17 -10.25 9.24
N SER A 122 -0.01 -10.16 9.91
CA SER A 122 0.47 -11.22 10.81
C SER A 122 -0.13 -11.18 12.23
N ALA A 123 -0.97 -10.19 12.54
CA ALA A 123 -1.65 -10.10 13.85
C ALA A 123 -2.98 -10.87 13.89
N ASN A 124 -3.38 -11.47 12.77
CA ASN A 124 -4.54 -12.34 12.63
C ASN A 124 -4.14 -13.80 12.64
#